data_AF-A0A3D1RHT7-F1
#
_entry.id   AF-A0A3D1RHT7-F1
#
_cell.length_a   1.000
_cell.length_b   1.000
_cell.length_c   1.000
_cell.angle_alpha   90.00
_cell.angle_beta   90.00
_cell.angle_gamma   90.00
#
_symmetry.space_group_name_H-M   'P 1'
#
loop_
_entity.id
_entity.type
_entity.pdbx_description
1 polymer ?
#
loop_
_entity_poly.entity_id
_entity_poly.type
_entity_poly.pdbx_seq_one_letter_code
_entity_poly.pdbx_strand_id
1 'polypeptide(L)'
;MAVPMKNGGMNPIRVVFYVILSGITTGVGAFFGGLIGSISQAIIALCLAFAAGAMIYVVSGELTPEANKLYSGRMTAIGNICGLLLGIIALNIT
;
A
#
# COMPACT_ATOMS: atom_id res chain seq x y z
N MET A 1 -8.63 0.39 -1.35
CA MET A 1 -9.41 -0.82 -1.64
C MET A 1 -10.92 -0.58 -1.76
N ALA A 2 -11.53 0.34 -1.00
CA ALA A 2 -12.98 0.58 -1.08
C ALA A 2 -13.48 1.05 -2.47
N VAL A 3 -12.69 1.89 -3.15
CA VAL A 3 -13.06 2.48 -4.45
C VAL A 3 -13.17 1.44 -5.58
N PRO A 4 -12.17 0.55 -5.82
CA PRO A 4 -12.30 -0.49 -6.84
C PRO A 4 -13.38 -1.53 -6.51
N MET A 5 -13.58 -1.89 -5.23
CA MET A 5 -14.63 -2.84 -4.84
C MET A 5 -16.04 -2.29 -5.03
N LYS A 6 -16.23 -0.97 -4.83
CA LYS A 6 -17.50 -0.29 -5.14
C LYS A 6 -17.73 -0.20 -6.65
N ASN A 7 -16.69 0.14 -7.42
CA ASN A 7 -16.77 0.17 -8.89
C ASN A 7 -17.01 -1.23 -9.50
N GLY A 8 -16.61 -2.30 -8.80
CA GLY A 8 -16.93 -3.69 -9.14
C GLY A 8 -18.37 -4.13 -8.83
N GLY A 9 -19.26 -3.22 -8.42
CA GLY A 9 -20.69 -3.50 -8.22
C GLY A 9 -21.07 -4.13 -6.87
N MET A 10 -20.15 -4.21 -5.90
CA MET A 10 -20.48 -4.71 -4.56
C MET A 10 -21.28 -3.71 -3.74
N ASN A 11 -22.25 -4.22 -2.97
CA ASN A 11 -23.03 -3.40 -2.04
C ASN A 11 -22.10 -2.69 -1.02
N PRO A 12 -22.25 -1.37 -0.80
CA PRO A 12 -21.35 -0.58 0.04
C PRO A 12 -21.17 -1.12 1.47
N ILE A 13 -22.18 -1.78 2.05
CA ILE A 13 -22.09 -2.38 3.39
C ILE A 13 -21.09 -3.55 3.41
N ARG A 14 -21.05 -4.38 2.35
CA ARG A 14 -20.06 -5.47 2.27
C ARG A 14 -18.65 -4.92 2.06
N VAL A 15 -18.50 -3.87 1.24
CA VAL A 15 -17.19 -3.25 1.00
C VAL A 15 -16.59 -2.74 2.31
N VAL A 16 -17.39 -2.08 3.15
CA VAL A 16 -16.94 -1.63 4.48
C VAL A 16 -16.52 -2.82 5.35
N PHE A 17 -17.31 -3.90 5.38
CA PHE A 17 -16.97 -5.08 6.16
C PHE A 17 -15.64 -5.72 5.73
N TYR A 18 -15.39 -5.85 4.42
CA TYR A 18 -14.11 -6.37 3.90
C TYR A 18 -12.93 -5.45 4.19
N VAL A 19 -13.12 -4.13 4.13
CA VAL A 19 -12.06 -3.16 4.47
C VAL A 19 -11.67 -3.26 5.94
N ILE A 20 -12.65 -3.39 6.84
CA ILE A 20 -12.40 -3.60 8.27
C ILE A 20 -11.66 -4.91 8.49
N LEU A 21 -12.10 -5.99 7.83
CA LEU A 21 -11.47 -7.30 7.97
C LEU A 21 -10.00 -7.27 7.49
N SER A 22 -9.71 -6.60 6.37
CA SER A 22 -8.35 -6.39 5.89
C SER A 22 -7.51 -5.56 6.87
N GLY A 23 -8.10 -4.52 7.50
CA GLY A 23 -7.44 -3.71 8.50
C GLY A 23 -7.05 -4.49 9.76
N ILE A 24 -7.87 -5.44 10.18
CA ILE A 24 -7.57 -6.35 11.30
C ILE A 24 -6.33 -7.18 10.98
N THR A 25 -6.23 -7.75 9.77
CA THR A 25 -5.07 -8.53 9.34
C THR A 25 -3.78 -7.71 9.38
N THR A 26 -3.82 -6.45 8.94
CA THR A 26 -2.68 -5.51 9.04
C THR A 26 -2.31 -5.23 10.49
N GLY A 27 -3.29 -4.99 11.36
CA GLY A 27 -3.06 -4.76 12.78
C GLY A 27 -2.39 -5.95 13.49
N VAL A 28 -2.86 -7.17 13.19
CA VAL A 28 -2.25 -8.41 13.70
C VAL A 28 -0.81 -8.54 13.19
N GLY A 29 -0.58 -8.32 11.89
CA GLY A 29 0.77 -8.36 11.31
C GLY A 29 1.73 -7.34 11.93
N ALA A 30 1.26 -6.11 12.20
CA ALA A 30 2.04 -5.08 12.86
C ALA A 30 2.39 -5.43 14.32
N PHE A 31 1.45 -6.04 15.05
CA PHE A 31 1.67 -6.48 16.43
C PHE A 31 2.76 -7.56 16.52
N PHE A 32 2.68 -8.59 15.67
CA PHE A 32 3.71 -9.63 15.60
C PHE A 32 5.04 -9.08 15.07
N GLY A 33 5.01 -8.21 14.05
CA GLY A 33 6.20 -7.56 13.51
C GLY A 33 6.94 -6.71 14.54
N GLY A 34 6.21 -6.00 15.42
CA GLY A 34 6.79 -5.24 16.52
C GLY A 34 7.42 -6.13 17.60
N LEU A 35 6.76 -7.24 17.97
CA LEU A 35 7.28 -8.21 18.95
C LEU A 35 8.54 -8.94 18.45
N ILE A 36 8.54 -9.36 17.19
CA ILE A 36 9.70 -10.04 16.58
C ILE A 36 10.82 -9.04 16.29
N GLY A 37 10.47 -7.79 15.99
CA GLY A 37 11.43 -6.74 15.72
C GLY A 37 12.35 -6.42 16.90
N SER A 38 11.88 -6.57 18.15
CA SER A 38 12.72 -6.31 19.32
C SER A 38 13.86 -7.32 19.51
N ILE A 39 13.87 -8.43 18.77
CA ILE A 39 14.82 -9.54 18.96
C ILE A 39 16.13 -9.30 18.19
N SER A 40 16.07 -8.79 16.95
CA SER A 40 17.28 -8.55 16.14
C SER A 40 17.05 -7.59 14.96
N GLN A 41 17.96 -6.63 14.79
CA GLN A 41 17.91 -5.68 13.67
C GLN A 41 18.02 -6.35 12.29
N ALA A 42 18.73 -7.48 12.19
CA ALA A 42 18.87 -8.20 10.93
C ALA A 42 17.52 -8.76 10.43
N ILE A 43 16.67 -9.23 11.35
CA ILE A 43 15.35 -9.78 11.03
C ILE A 43 14.41 -8.65 10.59
N ILE A 44 14.43 -7.51 11.28
CA ILE A 44 13.67 -6.32 10.85
C ILE A 44 14.08 -5.90 9.46
N ALA A 45 15.37 -5.77 9.19
CA ALA A 45 15.87 -5.32 7.88
C ALA A 45 15.42 -6.27 6.76
N LEU A 46 15.45 -7.58 6.99
CA LEU A 46 14.97 -8.59 6.04
C LEU A 46 13.46 -8.47 5.82
N CYS A 47 12.66 -8.36 6.88
CA CYS A 47 11.22 -8.15 6.77
C CYS A 47 10.85 -6.84 6.06
N LEU A 48 11.57 -5.76 6.32
CA LEU A 48 11.37 -4.46 5.68
C LEU A 48 11.74 -4.52 4.19
N ALA A 49 12.85 -5.16 3.85
CA ALA A 49 13.26 -5.37 2.45
C ALA A 49 12.24 -6.22 1.69
N PHE A 50 11.73 -7.29 2.32
CA PHE A 50 10.67 -8.12 1.74
C PHE A 50 9.37 -7.34 1.53
N ALA A 51 8.93 -6.57 2.53
CA ALA A 51 7.74 -5.72 2.43
C ALA A 51 7.89 -4.65 1.34
N ALA A 52 9.05 -4.00 1.26
CA ALA A 52 9.36 -3.02 0.22
C ALA A 52 9.31 -3.65 -1.18
N GLY A 53 9.89 -4.84 -1.35
CA GLY A 53 9.84 -5.58 -2.62
C GLY A 53 8.42 -5.95 -3.05
N ALA A 54 7.61 -6.47 -2.14
CA ALA A 54 6.21 -6.80 -2.39
C ALA A 54 5.40 -5.57 -2.83
N MET A 55 5.60 -4.42 -2.17
CA MET A 55 4.90 -3.19 -2.51
C MET A 55 5.34 -2.63 -3.87
N ILE A 56 6.63 -2.69 -4.23
CA ILE A 56 7.10 -2.29 -5.56
C ILE A 56 6.49 -3.16 -6.66
N TYR A 57 6.39 -4.48 -6.44
CA TYR A 57 5.76 -5.40 -7.38
C TYR A 57 4.28 -5.07 -7.63
N VAL A 58 3.49 -4.88 -6.56
CA VAL A 58 2.07 -4.53 -6.67
C VAL A 58 1.88 -3.17 -7.34
N VAL A 59 2.70 -2.17 -6.98
CA VAL A 59 2.62 -0.83 -7.58
C VAL A 59 2.92 -0.87 -9.08
N SER A 60 3.96 -1.58 -9.48
CA SER A 60 4.41 -1.62 -10.88
C SER A 60 3.53 -2.53 -11.74
N GLY A 61 3.10 -3.67 -11.18
CA GLY A 61 2.36 -4.71 -11.90
C GLY A 61 0.86 -4.46 -11.98
N GLU A 62 0.26 -3.84 -10.95
CA GLU A 62 -1.20 -3.69 -10.87
C GLU A 62 -1.61 -2.22 -10.84
N LEU A 63 -1.12 -1.44 -9.88
CA LEU A 63 -1.62 -0.07 -9.64
C LEU A 63 -1.27 0.91 -10.76
N THR A 64 -0.04 0.87 -11.28
CA THR A 64 0.41 1.76 -12.37
C THR A 64 -0.34 1.49 -13.69
N PRO A 65 -0.49 0.24 -14.17
CA PRO A 65 -1.27 -0.02 -15.36
C PRO A 65 -2.77 0.23 -15.15
N GLU A 66 -3.32 -0.05 -13.96
CA GLU A 66 -4.73 0.25 -13.64
C GLU A 66 -5.00 1.76 -13.66
N ALA A 67 -4.10 2.57 -13.11
CA ALA A 67 -4.23 4.02 -13.14
C ALA A 67 -4.16 4.59 -14.57
N ASN A 68 -3.30 4.03 -15.44
CA ASN A 68 -3.25 4.42 -16.86
C ASN A 68 -4.50 3.97 -17.65
N LYS A 69 -5.12 2.84 -17.27
CA LYS A 69 -6.39 2.38 -17.84
C LYS A 69 -7.57 3.26 -17.44
N LEU A 70 -7.66 3.65 -16.16
CA LEU A 70 -8.71 4.55 -15.67
C LEU A 70 -8.59 5.96 -16.26
N TYR A 71 -7.36 6.42 -16.50
CA TYR A 71 -7.10 7.72 -17.09
C TYR A 71 -5.82 7.69 -17.93
N SER A 72 -5.96 7.77 -19.25
CA SER A 72 -4.83 7.74 -20.20
C SER A 72 -4.11 9.09 -20.36
N GLY A 73 -4.45 10.09 -19.53
CA GLY A 73 -3.87 11.43 -19.56
C GLY A 73 -2.64 11.60 -18.65
N ARG A 74 -2.02 12.79 -18.69
CA ARG A 74 -0.84 13.16 -17.87
C ARG A 74 -1.08 13.17 -16.35
N MET A 75 -2.33 13.10 -15.90
CA MET A 75 -2.69 13.21 -14.48
C MET A 75 -2.14 12.04 -13.65
N THR A 76 -2.07 10.83 -14.21
CA THR A 76 -1.47 9.65 -13.56
C THR A 76 0.03 9.84 -13.32
N ALA A 77 0.75 10.39 -14.30
CA ALA A 77 2.18 10.70 -14.17
C ALA A 77 2.43 11.83 -13.16
N ILE A 78 1.61 12.88 -13.16
CA ILE A 78 1.70 13.98 -12.20
C ILE A 78 1.44 13.47 -10.78
N GLY A 79 0.44 12.61 -10.59
CA GLY A 79 0.13 11.99 -9.30
C GLY A 79 1.30 11.16 -8.76
N ASN A 80 1.94 10.35 -9.62
CA ASN A 80 3.10 9.55 -9.23
C ASN A 80 4.31 10.43 -8.84
N ILE A 81 4.58 11.49 -9.62
CA ILE A 81 5.67 12.44 -9.33
C ILE A 81 5.39 13.19 -8.02
N CYS A 82 4.19 13.70 -7.81
CA CYS A 82 3.81 14.37 -6.56
C CYS A 82 3.92 13.44 -5.35
N GLY A 83 3.46 12.19 -5.48
CA GLY A 83 3.58 11.18 -4.42
C GLY A 83 5.03 10.86 -4.06
N LEU A 84 5.90 10.71 -5.08
CA LEU A 84 7.33 10.48 -4.88
C LEU A 84 8.01 11.68 -4.20
N LEU A 85 7.71 12.91 -4.63
CA LEU A 85 8.25 14.13 -4.02
C LEU A 85 7.82 14.26 -2.55
N LEU A 86 6.55 14.03 -2.23
CA LEU A 86 6.05 14.03 -0.85
C LEU A 86 6.76 12.97 0.00
N GLY A 87 7.00 11.78 -0.55
CA GLY A 87 7.75 10.72 0.14
C GLY A 87 9.19 11.13 0.46
N ILE A 88 9.90 11.72 -0.50
CA ILE A 88 11.27 12.20 -0.30
C ILE A 88 11.31 13.33 0.75
N ILE A 89 10.35 14.25 0.72
CA ILE A 89 10.25 15.33 1.70
C ILE A 89 10.00 14.77 3.11
N ALA A 90 9.09 13.80 3.24
CA ALA A 90 8.80 13.17 4.53
C ALA A 90 10.03 12.45 5.12
N LEU A 91 10.82 11.79 4.27
CA LEU A 91 12.09 11.16 4.67
C LEU A 91 13.17 12.17 5.07
N ASN A 92 13.18 13.37 4.47
CA ASN A 92 14.14 14.42 4.85
C ASN A 92 13.78 15.10 6.19
N ILE A 93 12.51 15.02 6.61
CA ILE A 93 12.00 15.63 7.84
C ILE A 93 12.20 14.73 9.07
N THR A 94 12.36 13.42 8.88
CA THR A 94 12.54 12.41 9.95
C THR A 94 14.03 12.15 10.19
#